data_AF-A0A847ULD4-F1
#
_entry.id   AF-A0A847ULD4-F1
#
_cell.length_a   1.000
_cell.length_b   1.000
_cell.length_c   1.000
_cell.angle_alpha   90.00
_cell.angle_beta   90.00
_cell.angle_gamma   90.00
#
_symmetry.space_group_name_H-M   'P 1'
#
loop_
_entity.id
_entity.type
_entity.pdbx_description
1 polymer ?
#
loop_
_entity_poly.entity_id
_entity_poly.type
_entity_poly.pdbx_seq_one_letter_code
_entity_poly.pdbx_strand_id
1 'polypeptide(L)'
;MHVRTAKADEVPAVMNVLDGAVLSIAVETVRAGAEDGSTLVAMSGDNETGGHVLGALVLDGTHIEAVAVRRRRRGQGIGTALVEAALDGRDRLTAEFDADVRPFYEALGFDIEPLDEPGRYRGERE
;
A
#
# COMPACT_ATOMS: atom_id res chain seq x y z
N MET A 1 10.92 9.78 7.84
CA MET A 1 10.25 8.64 7.13
C MET A 1 9.52 9.28 5.98
N HIS A 2 9.73 8.78 4.78
CA HIS A 2 9.17 9.37 3.56
C HIS A 2 8.59 8.29 2.67
N VAL A 3 7.64 8.67 1.81
CA VAL A 3 7.03 7.80 0.80
C VAL A 3 7.47 8.26 -0.58
N ARG A 4 7.78 7.31 -1.46
CA ARG A 4 8.09 7.57 -2.87
C ARG A 4 7.83 6.33 -3.72
N THR A 5 7.89 6.50 -5.03
CA THR A 5 7.93 5.37 -5.97
C THR A 5 9.10 4.43 -5.64
N ALA A 6 8.83 3.13 -5.73
CA ALA A 6 9.82 2.07 -5.58
C ALA A 6 10.84 2.11 -6.72
N LYS A 7 12.10 1.84 -6.41
CA LYS A 7 13.15 1.63 -7.42
C LYS A 7 13.19 0.15 -7.81
N ALA A 8 13.64 -0.15 -9.02
CA ALA A 8 13.68 -1.53 -9.54
C ALA A 8 14.54 -2.48 -8.69
N ASP A 9 15.59 -1.98 -8.05
CA ASP A 9 16.45 -2.73 -7.13
C ASP A 9 15.81 -2.98 -5.74
N GLU A 10 14.69 -2.31 -5.43
CA GLU A 10 13.94 -2.46 -4.19
C GLU A 10 12.82 -3.51 -4.30
N VAL A 11 12.54 -4.04 -5.50
CA VAL A 11 11.52 -5.07 -5.71
C VAL A 11 11.67 -6.26 -4.73
N PRO A 12 12.87 -6.82 -4.46
CA PRO A 12 12.99 -7.89 -3.46
C PRO A 12 12.60 -7.47 -2.04
N ALA A 13 12.87 -6.21 -1.67
CA ALA A 13 12.50 -5.68 -0.36
C ALA A 13 10.99 -5.43 -0.25
N VAL A 14 10.35 -4.98 -1.34
CA VAL A 14 8.89 -4.85 -1.45
C VAL A 14 8.22 -6.23 -1.32
N MET A 15 8.67 -7.22 -2.10
CA MET A 15 8.14 -8.59 -2.04
C MET A 15 8.26 -9.15 -0.62
N ASN A 16 9.39 -8.96 0.05
CA ASN A 16 9.56 -9.39 1.44
C ASN A 16 8.53 -8.79 2.41
N VAL A 17 8.07 -7.56 2.17
CA VAL A 17 7.02 -6.92 2.97
C VAL A 17 5.65 -7.50 2.65
N LEU A 18 5.33 -7.71 1.37
CA LEU A 18 4.06 -8.28 0.91
C LEU A 18 3.91 -9.74 1.37
N ASP A 19 4.96 -10.55 1.22
CA ASP A 19 5.02 -11.94 1.71
C ASP A 19 4.81 -12.00 3.23
N GLY A 20 5.44 -11.07 3.97
CA GLY A 20 5.28 -10.95 5.41
C GLY A 20 3.87 -10.51 5.86
N ALA A 21 3.07 -9.99 4.94
CA ALA A 21 1.64 -9.70 5.13
C ALA A 21 0.73 -10.80 4.56
N VAL A 22 1.29 -11.87 3.98
CA VAL A 22 0.55 -12.97 3.34
C VAL A 22 -0.31 -12.48 2.17
N LEU A 23 0.19 -11.49 1.42
CA LEU A 23 -0.47 -10.98 0.20
C LEU A 23 0.13 -11.67 -1.03
N SER A 24 -0.75 -12.16 -1.90
CA SER A 24 -0.34 -12.86 -3.13
C SER A 24 -0.29 -11.89 -4.31
N ILE A 25 0.82 -11.17 -4.47
CA ILE A 25 1.08 -10.29 -5.61
C ILE A 25 2.21 -10.87 -6.47
N ALA A 26 2.03 -10.89 -7.79
CA ALA A 26 3.09 -11.32 -8.69
C ALA A 26 4.27 -10.33 -8.67
N VAL A 27 5.50 -10.86 -8.71
CA VAL A 27 6.71 -10.01 -8.72
C VAL A 27 6.77 -9.15 -9.98
N GLU A 28 6.21 -9.62 -11.08
CA GLU A 28 6.06 -8.89 -12.33
C GLU A 28 5.19 -7.64 -12.17
N THR A 29 4.09 -7.72 -11.40
CA THR A 29 3.23 -6.57 -11.09
C THR A 29 4.00 -5.52 -10.30
N VAL A 30 4.75 -5.93 -9.28
CA VAL A 30 5.58 -5.02 -8.48
C VAL A 30 6.70 -4.40 -9.32
N ARG A 31 7.32 -5.18 -10.22
CA ARG A 31 8.37 -4.68 -11.11
C ARG A 31 7.82 -3.65 -12.09
N ALA A 32 6.72 -3.94 -12.77
CA ALA A 32 6.05 -3.00 -13.66
C ALA A 32 5.64 -1.72 -12.92
N GLY A 33 5.06 -1.88 -11.72
CA GLY A 33 4.68 -0.76 -10.87
C GLY A 33 5.85 0.11 -10.40
N ALA A 34 7.04 -0.46 -10.22
CA ALA A 34 8.25 0.32 -9.93
C ALA A 34 8.73 1.14 -11.15
N GLU A 35 8.44 0.67 -12.37
CA GLU A 35 8.79 1.36 -13.62
C GLU A 35 7.78 2.46 -13.98
N ASP A 36 6.48 2.21 -13.78
CA ASP A 36 5.39 3.12 -14.17
C ASP A 36 4.89 4.04 -13.04
N GLY A 37 5.37 3.86 -11.81
CA GLY A 37 4.98 4.68 -10.66
C GLY A 37 3.83 4.13 -9.81
N SER A 38 3.30 2.96 -10.15
CA SER A 38 2.18 2.30 -9.44
C SER A 38 2.61 1.52 -8.20
N THR A 39 3.91 1.40 -7.90
CA THR A 39 4.41 0.85 -6.63
C THR A 39 5.07 1.93 -5.78
N LEU A 40 4.55 2.14 -4.58
CA LEU A 40 5.07 3.06 -3.58
C LEU A 40 5.73 2.32 -2.42
N VAL A 41 6.78 2.91 -1.86
CA VAL A 41 7.48 2.42 -0.67
C VAL A 41 7.57 3.50 0.40
N ALA A 42 7.38 3.08 1.64
CA ALA A 42 7.69 3.90 2.81
C ALA A 42 9.09 3.53 3.33
N MET A 43 10.00 4.51 3.37
CA MET A 43 11.41 4.30 3.68
C MET A 43 11.77 4.82 5.07
N SER A 44 12.65 4.10 5.78
CA SER A 44 13.24 4.60 7.02
C SER A 44 14.25 5.72 6.77
N GLY A 45 14.19 6.78 7.57
CA GLY A 45 15.09 7.94 7.45
C GLY A 45 14.61 8.98 6.45
N ASP A 46 15.42 10.04 6.30
CA ASP A 46 15.13 11.21 5.45
C ASP A 46 16.13 11.37 4.30
N ASN A 47 17.06 10.43 4.14
CA ASN A 47 18.11 10.49 3.12
C ASN A 47 18.00 9.33 2.13
N GLU A 48 18.33 9.58 0.86
CA GLU A 48 18.19 8.61 -0.24
C GLU A 48 19.15 7.41 -0.13
N THR A 49 20.16 7.47 0.73
CA THR A 49 21.16 6.41 0.89
C THR A 49 21.06 5.79 2.28
N GLY A 50 20.74 4.49 2.34
CA GLY A 50 20.79 3.69 3.57
C GLY A 50 19.45 3.48 4.31
N GLY A 51 18.31 3.85 3.70
CA GLY A 51 16.99 3.54 4.25
C GLY A 51 16.54 2.10 3.96
N HIS A 52 15.70 1.54 4.83
CA HIS A 52 15.03 0.26 4.63
C HIS A 52 13.55 0.46 4.30
N VAL A 53 13.01 -0.39 3.42
CA VAL A 53 11.57 -0.48 3.15
C VAL A 53 10.83 -0.91 4.43
N LEU A 54 9.92 -0.07 4.90
CA LEU A 54 9.09 -0.28 6.09
C LEU A 54 7.68 -0.78 5.72
N GLY A 55 7.21 -0.36 4.55
CA GLY A 55 5.91 -0.69 4.00
C GLY A 55 5.90 -0.47 2.49
N ALA A 56 4.93 -1.07 1.81
CA ALA A 56 4.74 -0.94 0.38
C ALA A 56 3.25 -0.84 0.05
N LEU A 57 2.94 -0.16 -1.05
CA LEU A 57 1.62 -0.08 -1.65
C LEU A 57 1.74 -0.31 -3.16
N VAL A 58 0.86 -1.13 -3.72
CA VAL A 58 0.79 -1.45 -5.15
C VAL A 58 -0.58 -1.02 -5.66
N LEU A 59 -0.60 -0.30 -6.77
CA LEU A 59 -1.80 0.14 -7.47
C LEU A 59 -2.00 -0.65 -8.76
N ASP A 60 -3.26 -0.88 -9.10
CA ASP A 60 -3.73 -1.15 -10.45
C ASP A 60 -4.65 0.01 -10.88
N GLY A 61 -4.09 0.99 -11.58
CA GLY A 61 -4.77 2.24 -11.92
C GLY A 61 -5.17 3.06 -10.68
N THR A 62 -6.44 2.98 -10.29
CA THR A 62 -7.01 3.66 -9.09
C THR A 62 -7.37 2.67 -7.98
N HIS A 63 -7.08 1.39 -8.17
CA HIS A 63 -7.32 0.34 -7.19
C HIS A 63 -6.06 0.06 -6.39
N ILE A 64 -6.17 0.00 -5.06
CA ILE A 64 -5.12 -0.47 -4.17
C ILE A 64 -5.15 -1.99 -4.19
N GLU A 65 -4.30 -2.57 -5.05
CA GLU A 65 -4.12 -4.01 -5.18
C GLU A 65 -3.48 -4.59 -3.91
N ALA A 66 -2.55 -3.85 -3.28
CA ALA A 66 -1.96 -4.26 -2.03
C ALA A 66 -1.48 -3.06 -1.20
N VAL A 67 -1.65 -3.15 0.12
CA VAL A 67 -0.95 -2.28 1.07
C VAL A 67 -0.46 -3.11 2.26
N ALA A 68 0.82 -2.98 2.57
CA ALA A 68 1.45 -3.77 3.62
C ALA A 68 2.48 -2.96 4.41
N VAL A 69 2.50 -3.17 5.72
CA VAL A 69 3.49 -2.59 6.64
C VAL A 69 4.10 -3.70 7.48
N ARG A 70 5.43 -3.67 7.63
CA ARG A 70 6.17 -4.61 8.49
C ARG A 70 5.57 -4.63 9.89
N ARG A 71 5.30 -5.83 10.41
CA ARG A 71 4.56 -6.03 11.68
C ARG A 71 5.09 -5.19 12.86
N ARG A 72 6.42 -5.08 13.01
CA ARG A 72 7.08 -4.30 14.08
C ARG A 72 6.94 -2.77 13.93
N ARG A 73 6.38 -2.30 12.83
CA ARG A 73 6.24 -0.88 12.46
C ARG A 73 4.78 -0.44 12.30
N ARG A 74 3.82 -1.35 12.51
CA ARG A 74 2.39 -1.02 12.50
C ARG A 74 2.05 -0.07 13.64
N GLY A 75 0.97 0.72 13.48
CA GLY A 75 0.56 1.74 14.45
C GLY A 75 1.41 3.02 14.45
N GLN A 76 2.29 3.20 13.44
CA GLN A 76 3.18 4.36 13.33
C GLN A 76 2.77 5.29 12.16
N GLY A 77 1.55 5.17 11.64
CA GLY A 77 1.05 5.99 10.53
C GLY A 77 1.63 5.65 9.14
N ILE A 78 2.43 4.58 9.00
CA ILE A 78 3.07 4.22 7.72
C ILE A 78 2.05 3.86 6.65
N GLY A 79 1.03 3.07 7.01
CA GLY A 79 -0.04 2.70 6.06
C GLY A 79 -0.82 3.93 5.60
N THR A 80 -1.14 4.83 6.53
CA THR A 80 -1.77 6.12 6.22
C THR A 80 -0.93 6.94 5.25
N ALA A 81 0.37 7.09 5.52
CA ALA A 81 1.26 7.83 4.63
C ALA A 81 1.34 7.22 3.21
N LEU A 82 1.31 5.89 3.09
CA LEU A 82 1.26 5.22 1.79
C LEU A 82 -0.03 5.53 1.03
N VAL A 83 -1.19 5.45 1.69
CA VAL A 83 -2.49 5.70 1.04
C VAL A 83 -2.66 7.17 0.65
N GLU A 84 -2.27 8.11 1.53
CA GLU A 84 -2.32 9.54 1.19
C GLU A 84 -1.38 9.87 0.01
N ALA A 85 -0.18 9.27 -0.04
CA ALA A 85 0.72 9.45 -1.17
C ALA A 85 0.20 8.79 -2.46
N ALA A 86 -0.57 7.71 -2.35
CA ALA A 86 -1.23 7.10 -3.49
C ALA A 86 -2.37 8.00 -4.02
N LEU A 87 -3.07 8.71 -3.14
CA LEU A 87 -4.15 9.62 -3.51
C LEU A 87 -3.62 10.94 -4.09
N ASP A 88 -2.39 11.33 -3.74
CA ASP A 88 -1.79 12.56 -4.25
C ASP A 88 -1.76 12.59 -5.79
N GLY A 89 -2.41 13.62 -6.35
CA GLY A 89 -2.59 13.79 -7.79
C GLY A 89 -3.61 12.86 -8.45
N ARG A 90 -4.44 12.14 -7.68
CA ARG A 90 -5.54 11.30 -8.18
C ARG A 90 -6.87 11.76 -7.60
N ASP A 91 -7.91 11.71 -8.43
CA ASP A 91 -9.27 12.08 -8.01
C ASP A 91 -10.00 10.96 -7.25
N ARG A 92 -9.43 9.74 -7.22
CA ARG A 92 -10.07 8.58 -6.60
C ARG A 92 -9.10 7.45 -6.25
N LEU A 93 -9.36 6.78 -5.13
CA LEU A 93 -8.81 5.47 -4.78
C LEU A 93 -9.91 4.49 -4.35
N THR A 94 -9.71 3.23 -4.70
CA THR A 94 -10.57 2.12 -4.24
C THR A 94 -9.71 1.03 -3.61
N ALA A 95 -10.27 0.24 -2.71
CA ALA A 95 -9.61 -0.92 -2.13
C ALA A 95 -10.63 -2.00 -1.76
N GLU A 96 -10.25 -3.27 -1.88
CA GLU A 96 -11.00 -4.39 -1.34
C GLU A 96 -10.24 -5.02 -0.18
N PHE A 97 -10.92 -5.32 0.92
CA PHE A 97 -10.26 -5.76 2.16
C PHE A 97 -11.17 -6.60 3.06
N ASP A 98 -10.54 -7.34 3.98
CA ASP A 98 -11.21 -8.10 5.03
C ASP A 98 -11.72 -7.20 6.16
N ALA A 99 -12.77 -7.66 6.86
CA ALA A 99 -13.39 -6.98 8.00
C ALA A 99 -12.40 -6.42 9.03
N ASP A 100 -11.30 -7.13 9.30
CA ASP A 100 -10.29 -6.75 10.29
C ASP A 100 -9.52 -5.46 9.92
N VAL A 101 -9.49 -5.12 8.63
CA VAL A 101 -8.80 -3.94 8.09
C VAL A 101 -9.75 -2.74 7.98
N ARG A 102 -11.06 -2.94 8.11
CA ARG A 102 -12.07 -1.88 7.98
C ARG A 102 -11.76 -0.61 8.81
N PRO A 103 -11.38 -0.69 10.10
CA PRO A 103 -11.09 0.52 10.89
C PRO A 103 -9.93 1.37 10.33
N PHE A 104 -9.00 0.76 9.59
CA PHE A 104 -7.90 1.47 8.94
C PHE A 104 -8.41 2.33 7.78
N TYR A 105 -9.26 1.80 6.90
CA TYR A 105 -9.84 2.56 5.79
C TYR A 105 -10.88 3.58 6.26
N GLU A 106 -11.67 3.28 7.29
CA GLU A 106 -12.61 4.26 7.90
C GLU A 106 -11.86 5.47 8.45
N ALA A 107 -10.73 5.25 9.13
CA ALA A 107 -9.91 6.34 9.67
C ALA A 107 -9.28 7.21 8.58
N LEU A 108 -9.15 6.70 7.36
CA LEU A 108 -8.69 7.43 6.17
C LEU A 108 -9.82 8.14 5.43
N GLY A 109 -11.06 8.03 5.90
CA GLY A 109 -12.23 8.66 5.27
C GLY A 109 -12.71 7.95 4.00
N PHE A 110 -12.44 6.67 3.86
CA PHE A 110 -13.06 5.88 2.80
C PHE A 110 -14.54 5.65 3.13
N ASP A 111 -15.40 5.80 2.14
CA ASP A 111 -16.77 5.29 2.16
C ASP A 111 -16.71 3.78 1.92
N ILE A 112 -17.33 2.99 2.82
CA ILE A 112 -17.16 1.53 2.84
C ILE A 112 -18.51 0.83 2.70
N GLU A 113 -18.56 -0.09 1.74
CA GLU A 113 -19.69 -0.98 1.49
C GLU A 113 -19.29 -2.46 1.63
N PRO A 114 -20.18 -3.33 2.15
CA PRO A 114 -19.93 -4.77 2.14
C PRO A 114 -20.05 -5.33 0.72
N LEU A 115 -19.25 -6.34 0.40
CA LEU A 115 -19.37 -7.12 -0.82
C LEU A 115 -20.29 -8.33 -0.63
N ASP A 116 -20.60 -9.03 -1.72
CA ASP A 116 -21.42 -10.25 -1.70
C ASP A 116 -20.80 -11.36 -0.83
N GLU A 117 -19.46 -11.39 -0.74
CA GLU A 117 -18.75 -12.34 0.11
C GLU A 117 -18.76 -11.88 1.58
N PRO A 118 -19.23 -12.71 2.54
CA PRO A 118 -19.26 -12.34 3.94
C PRO A 118 -17.88 -11.97 4.50
N GLY A 119 -17.78 -10.79 5.11
CA GLY A 119 -16.54 -10.30 5.71
C GLY A 119 -15.60 -9.61 4.73
N ARG A 120 -15.97 -9.49 3.45
CA ARG A 120 -15.30 -8.65 2.46
C ARG A 120 -15.99 -7.30 2.32
N TYR A 121 -15.19 -6.27 2.13
CA TYR A 121 -15.65 -4.91 1.96
C TYR A 121 -14.90 -4.25 0.81
N ARG A 122 -15.58 -3.29 0.17
CA ARG A 122 -14.97 -2.32 -0.74
C ARG A 122 -14.99 -0.96 -0.07
N GLY A 123 -13.88 -0.24 -0.17
CA GLY A 123 -13.80 1.16 0.20
C GLY A 123 -13.52 2.01 -1.04
N GLU A 124 -14.08 3.21 -1.07
CA GLU A 124 -13.74 4.25 -2.04
C GLU A 124 -13.46 5.59 -1.35
N ARG A 125 -12.55 6.38 -1.91
CA ARG A 125 -12.27 7.75 -1.47
C ARG A 125 -11.96 8.61 -2.68
N GLU A 126 -12.57 9.79 -2.75
CA GLU A 126 -12.37 10.85 -3.75
C GLU A 126 -11.67 12.08 -3.13
#